data_AF-W4PZV4-F1
#
_entry.id   AF-W4PZV4-F1
#
_cell.length_a   1.000
_cell.length_b   1.000
_cell.length_c   1.000
_cell.angle_alpha   90.00
_cell.angle_beta   90.00
_cell.angle_gamma   90.00
#
_symmetry.space_group_name_H-M   'P 1'
#
loop_
_entity.id
_entity.type
_entity.pdbx_description
1 polymer ?
#
loop_
_entity_poly.entity_id
_entity_poly.type
_entity_poly.pdbx_seq_one_letter_code
_entity_poly.pdbx_strand_id
1 'polypeptide(L)'
;MKRDNVIIVGEDKGKRICGDRVEKKIIELAPPHLQEKMKEELGALSFTKNFRSATAEEWYVFLKHYHDPKTGGAAGKAIIHYDLQGNRDVFINTTIIFDDPTLYEDHLQPLVYAIADELVNRLVGYANTLLAVHAGANSFEAEYVR
;
A
#
# COMPACT_ATOMS: atom_id res chain seq x y z
N MET A 1 19.42 -8.61 6.23
CA MET A 1 18.33 -8.46 7.22
C MET A 1 17.15 -9.26 6.69
N LYS A 2 16.74 -10.33 7.39
CA LYS A 2 15.73 -11.29 6.93
C LYS A 2 14.35 -10.61 6.97
N ARG A 3 13.58 -10.75 5.90
CA ARG A 3 12.17 -10.33 5.84
C ARG A 3 11.35 -11.43 6.50
N ASP A 4 10.71 -11.12 7.61
CA ASP A 4 9.75 -12.01 8.27
C ASP A 4 8.43 -11.92 7.50
N ASN A 5 8.07 -13.02 6.82
CA ASN A 5 6.81 -13.14 6.10
C ASN A 5 5.66 -13.24 7.11
N VAL A 6 4.68 -12.34 6.98
CA VAL A 6 3.39 -12.39 7.67
C VAL A 6 2.64 -13.67 7.28
N ILE A 7 2.17 -14.43 8.27
CA ILE A 7 1.39 -15.67 8.08
C ILE A 7 -0.06 -15.37 8.46
N ILE A 8 -0.98 -15.42 7.49
CA ILE A 8 -2.43 -15.39 7.75
C ILE A 8 -2.93 -16.83 7.71
N VAL A 9 -3.44 -17.32 8.85
CA VAL A 9 -4.02 -18.66 8.98
C VAL A 9 -5.51 -18.57 8.67
N GLY A 10 -5.94 -19.14 7.54
CA GLY A 10 -7.37 -19.32 7.24
C GLY A 10 -7.94 -20.49 8.04
N GLU A 11 -9.04 -20.28 8.75
CA GLU A 11 -9.80 -21.33 9.42
C GLU A 11 -10.53 -22.21 8.40
N ASP A 12 -10.06 -23.45 8.20
CA ASP A 12 -10.81 -24.45 7.46
C ASP A 12 -11.54 -25.37 8.45
N LYS A 13 -12.87 -25.41 8.32
CA LYS A 13 -13.77 -26.09 9.26
C LYS A 13 -13.69 -27.60 9.10
N GLY A 14 -13.33 -28.27 10.18
CA GLY A 14 -13.83 -29.60 10.53
C GLY A 14 -13.39 -30.77 9.65
N LYS A 15 -12.20 -31.32 9.93
CA LYS A 15 -11.90 -32.74 9.67
C LYS A 15 -10.83 -33.26 10.63
N ARG A 16 -11.18 -34.27 11.44
CA ARG A 16 -10.19 -35.07 12.17
C ARG A 16 -9.38 -35.87 11.16
N ILE A 17 -8.08 -35.65 11.13
CA ILE A 17 -7.12 -36.58 10.51
C ILE A 17 -5.85 -36.57 11.34
N CYS A 18 -5.49 -37.76 11.80
CA CYS A 18 -4.30 -38.06 12.56
C CYS A 18 -3.05 -37.88 11.69
N GLY A 19 -2.03 -37.24 12.25
CA GLY A 19 -0.62 -37.39 11.89
C GLY A 19 -0.27 -37.43 10.41
N ASP A 20 -0.23 -36.26 9.76
CA ASP A 20 0.61 -36.04 8.58
C ASP A 20 1.26 -34.67 8.68
N ARG A 21 2.56 -34.60 8.36
CA ARG A 21 3.31 -33.33 8.31
C ARG A 21 2.58 -32.42 7.34
N VAL A 22 2.07 -31.29 7.85
CA VAL A 22 1.53 -30.22 7.02
C VAL A 22 2.68 -29.73 6.15
N GLU A 23 2.73 -30.22 4.91
CA GLU A 23 3.57 -29.66 3.87
C GLU A 23 3.21 -28.18 3.78
N LYS A 24 4.16 -27.33 4.19
CA LYS A 24 4.04 -25.88 4.07
C LYS A 24 3.95 -25.57 2.59
N LYS A 25 2.74 -25.51 2.07
CA LYS A 25 2.45 -24.93 0.77
C LYS A 25 2.81 -23.45 0.91
N ILE A 26 4.03 -23.09 0.48
CA ILE A 26 4.40 -21.69 0.26
C ILE A 26 3.51 -21.26 -0.88
N ILE A 27 2.34 -20.71 -0.55
CA ILE A 27 1.48 -20.06 -1.52
C ILE A 27 2.26 -18.81 -1.92
N GLU A 28 2.86 -18.84 -3.11
CA GLU A 28 3.39 -17.63 -3.73
C GLU A 28 2.22 -16.65 -3.85
N LEU A 29 2.21 -15.64 -2.97
CA LEU A 29 1.12 -14.66 -2.81
C LEU A 29 0.86 -13.84 -4.08
N ALA A 30 1.78 -13.88 -5.07
CA ALA A 30 1.64 -13.19 -6.33
C ALA A 30 2.24 -14.05 -7.47
N PRO A 31 1.56 -14.16 -8.63
CA PRO A 31 2.11 -14.77 -9.82
C PRO A 31 3.46 -14.12 -10.22
N PRO A 32 4.40 -14.85 -10.85
CA PRO A 32 5.71 -14.31 -11.22
C PRO A 32 5.64 -13.02 -12.05
N HIS A 33 4.70 -12.93 -12.99
CA HIS A 33 4.49 -11.74 -13.82
C HIS A 33 4.10 -10.50 -12.99
N LEU A 34 3.33 -10.70 -11.91
CA LEU A 34 2.91 -9.61 -11.04
C LEU A 34 4.08 -9.14 -10.18
N GLN A 35 4.96 -10.05 -9.75
CA GLN A 35 6.17 -9.69 -8.99
C GLN A 35 7.14 -8.83 -9.82
N GLU A 36 7.33 -9.17 -11.09
CA GLU A 36 8.13 -8.34 -12.01
C GLU A 36 7.52 -6.96 -12.18
N LYS A 37 6.20 -6.89 -12.42
CA LYS A 37 5.47 -5.63 -12.52
C LYS A 37 5.62 -4.78 -11.26
N MET A 38 5.45 -5.37 -10.08
CA MET A 38 5.64 -4.69 -8.80
C MET A 38 7.07 -4.16 -8.65
N LYS A 39 8.08 -4.96 -9.00
CA LYS A 39 9.48 -4.52 -8.93
C LYS A 39 9.76 -3.34 -9.85
N GLU A 40 9.21 -3.36 -11.06
CA GLU A 40 9.33 -2.26 -12.00
C GLU A 40 8.66 -0.99 -11.49
N GLU A 41 7.43 -1.10 -11.01
CA GLU A 41 6.68 0.05 -10.47
C GLU A 41 7.37 0.65 -9.24
N LEU A 42 7.78 -0.17 -8.27
CA LEU A 42 8.44 0.32 -7.05
C LEU A 42 9.84 0.89 -7.34
N GLY A 43 10.52 0.38 -8.35
CA GLY A 43 11.82 0.88 -8.79
C GLY A 43 11.74 2.21 -9.52
N ALA A 44 10.65 2.47 -10.23
CA ALA A 44 10.38 3.71 -10.94
C ALA A 44 9.47 4.69 -10.17
N LEU A 45 8.93 4.26 -9.01
CA LEU A 45 8.05 5.05 -8.16
C LEU A 45 8.74 6.37 -7.79
N SER A 46 8.13 7.45 -8.23
CA SER A 46 8.56 8.81 -7.91
C SER A 46 7.37 9.63 -7.45
N PHE A 47 7.65 10.67 -6.68
CA PHE A 47 6.62 11.55 -6.18
C PHE A 47 7.15 12.97 -6.07
N THR A 48 6.27 13.93 -6.33
CA THR A 48 6.59 15.35 -6.32
C THR A 48 5.66 16.05 -5.36
N LYS A 49 6.22 16.87 -4.48
CA LYS A 49 5.44 17.65 -3.52
C LYS A 49 4.67 18.74 -4.26
N ASN A 50 3.36 18.79 -4.05
CA ASN A 50 2.50 19.83 -4.63
C ASN A 50 2.23 20.96 -3.64
N PHE A 51 1.81 20.61 -2.41
CA PHE A 51 1.38 21.58 -1.40
C PHE A 51 1.95 21.25 -0.02
N ARG A 52 2.16 22.30 0.80
CA ARG A 52 2.54 22.19 2.20
C ARG A 52 1.85 23.26 3.03
N SER A 53 1.21 22.82 4.11
CA SER A 53 0.83 23.66 5.24
C SER A 53 1.57 23.21 6.51
N ALA A 54 1.30 23.87 7.63
CA ALA A 54 1.84 23.45 8.93
C ALA A 54 1.33 22.06 9.37
N THR A 55 0.19 21.62 8.86
CA THR A 55 -0.52 20.41 9.30
C THR A 55 -0.86 19.45 8.18
N ALA A 56 -0.53 19.78 6.92
CA ALA A 56 -0.88 18.98 5.77
C ALA A 56 0.16 19.03 4.66
N GLU A 57 0.35 17.93 3.97
CA GLU A 57 1.17 17.83 2.76
C GLU A 57 0.41 17.09 1.67
N GLU A 58 0.60 17.52 0.43
CA GLU A 58 0.09 16.82 -0.75
C GLU A 58 1.24 16.48 -1.69
N TRP A 59 1.24 15.24 -2.16
CA TRP A 59 2.26 14.67 -3.04
C TRP A 59 1.59 14.04 -4.25
N TYR A 60 2.04 14.39 -5.44
CA TYR A 60 1.69 13.66 -6.66
C TYR A 60 2.51 12.39 -6.75
N VAL A 61 1.87 11.29 -7.13
CA VAL A 61 2.48 9.95 -7.26
C VAL A 61 2.57 9.58 -8.72
N PHE A 62 3.78 9.26 -9.19
CA PHE A 62 4.05 8.85 -10.55
C PHE A 62 4.48 7.39 -10.59
N LEU A 63 3.82 6.63 -11.45
CA LEU A 63 4.05 5.22 -11.71
C LEU A 63 4.48 5.07 -13.17
N LYS A 64 5.22 4.00 -13.49
CA LYS A 64 5.79 3.83 -14.83
C LYS A 64 4.72 3.49 -15.87
N HIS A 65 3.79 2.60 -15.52
CA HIS A 65 2.76 2.13 -16.46
C HIS A 65 1.35 2.66 -16.17
N TYR A 66 1.20 3.50 -15.14
CA TYR A 66 -0.11 4.01 -14.71
C TYR A 66 -0.10 5.53 -14.70
N HIS A 67 -1.21 6.14 -15.10
CA HIS A 67 -1.35 7.58 -15.24
C HIS A 67 -2.82 8.01 -15.11
N ASP A 68 -3.05 9.25 -14.69
CA ASP A 68 -4.40 9.82 -14.71
C ASP A 68 -4.90 9.90 -16.16
N PRO A 69 -6.03 9.23 -16.51
CA PRO A 69 -6.57 9.23 -17.87
C PRO A 69 -7.02 10.62 -18.35
N LYS A 70 -7.26 11.57 -17.44
CA LYS A 70 -7.70 12.93 -17.82
C LYS A 70 -6.53 13.82 -18.22
N THR A 71 -5.43 13.77 -17.47
CA THR A 71 -4.28 14.68 -17.64
C THR A 71 -3.07 14.01 -18.28
N GLY A 72 -2.98 12.68 -18.27
CA GLY A 72 -1.77 11.93 -18.59
C GLY A 72 -0.65 12.12 -17.56
N GLY A 73 -0.95 12.74 -16.41
CA GLY A 73 0.01 13.10 -15.39
C GLY A 73 0.16 12.04 -14.30
N ALA A 74 0.17 12.50 -13.05
CA ALA A 74 0.33 11.64 -11.88
C ALA A 74 -0.73 10.54 -11.86
N ALA A 75 -0.32 9.30 -11.53
CA ALA A 75 -1.22 8.16 -11.39
C ALA A 75 -2.13 8.27 -10.15
N GLY A 76 -1.77 9.15 -9.22
CA GLY A 76 -2.53 9.42 -8.02
C GLY A 76 -1.90 10.53 -7.18
N LYS A 77 -2.44 10.69 -5.97
CA LYS A 77 -1.91 11.62 -4.97
C LYS A 77 -1.92 11.00 -3.59
N ALA A 78 -0.96 11.40 -2.75
CA ALA A 78 -0.90 11.09 -1.34
C ALA A 78 -1.06 12.39 -0.54
N ILE A 79 -2.02 12.40 0.37
CA ILE A 79 -2.33 13.51 1.26
C ILE A 79 -1.99 13.06 2.67
N ILE A 80 -1.17 13.83 3.36
CA ILE A 80 -0.68 13.52 4.70
C ILE A 80 -1.17 14.64 5.60
N HIS A 81 -1.97 14.31 6.60
CA HIS A 81 -2.40 15.22 7.64
C HIS A 81 -1.71 14.88 8.95
N TYR A 82 -1.06 15.87 9.56
CA TYR A 82 -0.41 15.77 10.85
C TYR A 82 -1.38 16.30 11.91
N ASP A 83 -1.88 15.40 12.76
CA ASP A 83 -2.58 15.81 13.97
C ASP A 83 -1.54 16.11 15.06
N LEU A 84 -1.24 17.40 15.20
CA LEU A 84 -0.27 17.91 16.17
C LEU A 84 -0.98 18.15 17.52
N GLN A 85 -1.32 17.07 18.25
CA GLN A 85 -1.88 17.19 19.59
C GLN A 85 -0.77 17.47 20.64
N GLY A 86 -0.19 18.68 20.57
CA GLY A 86 0.86 19.13 21.49
C GLY A 86 2.14 18.29 21.42
N ASN A 87 2.82 18.11 22.57
CA ASN A 87 4.13 17.42 22.66
C ASN A 87 4.03 15.89 22.79
N ARG A 88 2.82 15.31 22.78
CA ARG A 88 2.62 13.95 23.30
C ARG A 88 2.51 12.91 22.21
N ASP A 89 1.63 13.10 21.24
CA ASP A 89 1.37 12.12 20.19
C ASP A 89 1.11 12.85 18.86
N VAL A 90 1.91 12.52 17.84
CA VAL A 90 1.67 12.96 16.45
C VAL A 90 1.00 11.79 15.74
N PHE A 91 -0.30 11.90 15.52
CA PHE A 91 -1.02 10.96 14.66
C PHE A 91 -0.96 11.45 13.23
N ILE A 92 -0.68 10.54 12.30
CA ILE A 92 -0.59 10.86 10.88
C ILE A 92 -1.74 10.20 10.15
N ASN A 93 -2.64 11.00 9.59
CA ASN A 93 -3.68 10.49 8.70
C ASN A 93 -3.17 10.60 7.26
N THR A 94 -2.92 9.46 6.63
CA THR A 94 -2.45 9.39 5.25
C THR A 94 -3.58 8.89 4.36
N THR A 95 -3.93 9.66 3.34
CA THR A 95 -4.91 9.28 2.33
C THR A 95 -4.21 9.16 0.99
N ILE A 96 -4.28 8.01 0.35
CA ILE A 96 -3.75 7.77 -1.00
C ILE A 96 -4.93 7.61 -1.95
N ILE A 97 -4.95 8.36 -3.04
CA ILE A 97 -5.98 8.28 -4.06
C ILE A 97 -5.29 7.95 -5.37
N PHE A 98 -5.63 6.82 -5.97
CA PHE A 98 -5.21 6.46 -7.32
C PHE A 98 -6.28 6.91 -8.30
N ASP A 99 -5.87 7.64 -9.33
CA ASP A 99 -6.77 8.20 -10.34
C ASP A 99 -6.87 7.30 -11.59
N ASP A 100 -5.91 6.39 -11.80
CA ASP A 100 -5.89 5.41 -12.91
C ASP A 100 -6.88 4.24 -12.65
N PRO A 101 -7.94 4.07 -13.48
CA PRO A 101 -8.93 3.00 -13.30
C PRO A 101 -8.37 1.58 -13.44
N THR A 102 -7.23 1.42 -14.13
CA THR A 102 -6.56 0.11 -14.27
C THR A 102 -6.17 -0.43 -12.91
N LEU A 103 -5.83 0.44 -11.95
CA LEU A 103 -5.48 0.02 -10.58
C LEU A 103 -6.69 -0.49 -9.78
N TYR A 104 -7.90 -0.41 -10.32
CA TYR A 104 -9.12 -0.85 -9.64
C TYR A 104 -9.42 -2.34 -9.91
N GLU A 105 -8.68 -2.98 -10.81
CA GLU A 105 -8.87 -4.39 -11.14
C GLU A 105 -8.39 -5.29 -10.00
N ASP A 106 -9.25 -6.21 -9.53
CA ASP A 106 -9.01 -7.05 -8.33
C ASP A 106 -7.66 -7.78 -8.34
N HIS A 107 -7.20 -8.21 -9.51
CA HIS A 107 -5.94 -8.93 -9.65
C HIS A 107 -4.69 -8.07 -9.38
N LEU A 108 -4.84 -6.74 -9.37
CA LEU A 108 -3.80 -5.76 -9.04
C LEU A 108 -3.81 -5.31 -7.58
N GLN A 109 -4.73 -5.84 -6.75
CA GLN A 109 -4.74 -5.53 -5.32
C GLN A 109 -3.36 -5.67 -4.65
N PRO A 110 -2.55 -6.73 -4.91
CA PRO A 110 -1.22 -6.85 -4.30
C PRO A 110 -0.26 -5.71 -4.70
N LEU A 111 -0.38 -5.22 -5.94
CA LEU A 111 0.40 -4.08 -6.43
C LEU A 111 -0.02 -2.79 -5.72
N VAL A 112 -1.32 -2.54 -5.59
CA VAL A 112 -1.86 -1.36 -4.87
C VAL A 112 -1.37 -1.35 -3.42
N TYR A 113 -1.41 -2.50 -2.73
CA TYR A 113 -0.86 -2.64 -1.38
C TYR A 113 0.63 -2.31 -1.33
N ALA A 114 1.44 -2.87 -2.24
CA ALA A 114 2.88 -2.65 -2.21
C ALA A 114 3.26 -1.19 -2.52
N ILE A 115 2.53 -0.53 -3.43
CA ILE A 115 2.74 0.91 -3.69
C ILE A 115 2.36 1.72 -2.46
N ALA A 116 1.21 1.44 -1.84
CA ALA A 116 0.76 2.15 -0.65
C ALA A 116 1.73 1.99 0.54
N ASP A 117 2.22 0.77 0.79
CA ASP A 117 3.22 0.46 1.80
C ASP A 117 4.53 1.22 1.55
N GLU A 118 5.01 1.22 0.30
CA GLU A 118 6.23 1.95 -0.05
C GLU A 118 6.06 3.48 0.04
N LEU A 119 4.86 4.01 -0.24
CA LEU A 119 4.55 5.42 -0.03
C LEU A 119 4.54 5.77 1.46
N VAL A 120 3.95 4.93 2.31
CA VAL A 120 4.01 5.11 3.77
C VAL A 120 5.46 5.09 4.26
N ASN A 121 6.25 4.12 3.83
CA ASN A 121 7.66 4.00 4.15
C ASN A 121 8.44 5.27 3.77
N ARG A 122 8.31 5.73 2.52
CA ARG A 122 9.10 6.83 1.99
C ARG A 122 8.63 8.21 2.44
N LEU A 123 7.33 8.41 2.67
CA LEU A 123 6.77 9.72 3.00
C LEU A 123 6.62 9.96 4.51
N VAL A 124 6.19 8.95 5.27
CA VAL A 124 5.89 9.09 6.71
C VAL A 124 6.75 8.18 7.61
N GLY A 125 7.52 7.25 7.03
CA GLY A 125 8.50 6.44 7.75
C GLY A 125 7.91 5.44 8.74
N TYR A 126 6.72 4.89 8.45
CA TYR A 126 6.00 3.98 9.35
C TYR A 126 5.75 4.54 10.76
N ALA A 127 5.63 5.86 10.89
CA ALA A 127 5.10 6.45 12.12
C ALA A 127 3.65 5.96 12.38
N ASN A 128 3.10 6.23 13.57
CA ASN A 128 1.72 5.89 13.92
C ASN A 128 0.75 6.52 12.90
N THR A 129 0.34 5.73 11.92
CA THR A 129 -0.32 6.21 10.71
C THR A 129 -1.63 5.46 10.48
N LEU A 130 -2.71 6.21 10.32
CA LEU A 130 -3.96 5.70 9.77
C LEU A 130 -3.93 5.95 8.27
N LEU A 131 -3.90 4.86 7.50
CA LEU A 131 -3.86 4.87 6.05
C LEU A 131 -5.26 4.58 5.49
N ALA A 132 -5.73 5.44 4.60
CA ALA A 132 -6.89 5.20 3.75
C ALA A 132 -6.44 5.20 2.28
N VAL A 133 -6.69 4.11 1.56
CA VAL A 133 -6.36 3.96 0.13
C VAL A 133 -7.64 3.90 -0.69
N HIS A 134 -7.76 4.79 -1.67
CA HIS A 134 -8.85 4.83 -2.63
C HIS A 134 -8.35 4.37 -4.00
N ALA A 135 -8.78 3.17 -4.41
CA ALA A 135 -8.40 2.51 -5.67
C ALA A 135 -9.58 1.69 -6.23
N GLY A 136 -10.80 2.25 -6.23
CA GLY A 136 -11.99 1.52 -6.68
C GLY A 136 -12.25 0.26 -5.84
N ALA A 137 -12.36 -0.90 -6.48
CA ALA A 137 -12.57 -2.18 -5.80
C ALA A 137 -11.39 -2.59 -4.89
N ASN A 138 -10.19 -2.07 -5.17
CA ASN A 138 -8.98 -2.32 -4.39
C ASN A 138 -8.77 -1.33 -3.24
N SER A 139 -9.79 -0.53 -2.89
CA SER A 139 -9.70 0.41 -1.76
C SER A 139 -9.63 -0.34 -0.43
N PHE A 140 -8.84 0.17 0.52
CA PHE A 140 -8.70 -0.41 1.86
C PHE A 140 -8.25 0.63 2.88
N GLU A 141 -8.38 0.28 4.15
CA GLU A 141 -7.84 1.04 5.27
C GLU A 141 -6.84 0.18 6.04
N ALA A 142 -5.81 0.80 6.60
CA ALA A 142 -4.81 0.13 7.41
C ALA A 142 -4.29 1.04 8.52
N GLU A 143 -3.88 0.44 9.63
CA GLU A 143 -3.24 1.14 10.74
C GLU A 143 -1.81 0.63 10.90
N TYR A 144 -0.86 1.55 10.89
CA TYR A 144 0.55 1.27 11.19
C TYR A 144 0.81 1.69 12.63
N VAL A 145 1.01 0.71 13.51
CA VAL A 145 1.36 0.92 14.92
C VAL A 145 2.83 0.58 15.11
N ARG A 146 3.56 1.47 15.77
CA ARG A 146 4.98 1.29 16.09
C ARG A 146 5.23 0.32 17.26
#